data_AF-A0A8T3LVQ1-F1
#
_entry.id   AF-A0A8T3LVQ1-F1
#
_cell.length_a   1.000
_cell.length_b   1.000
_cell.length_c   1.000
_cell.angle_alpha   90.00
_cell.angle_beta   90.00
_cell.angle_gamma   90.00
#
_symmetry.space_group_name_H-M   'P 1'
#
loop_
_entity.id
_entity.type
_entity.pdbx_description
1 polymer ?
#
loop_
_entity_poly.entity_id
_entity_poly.type
_entity_poly.pdbx_seq_one_letter_code
_entity_poly.pdbx_strand_id
1 'polypeptide(L)'
;SLPVSPGEAWDRVIGYLRDSDRAIPMTAPLLGGAVVGVVLASWRWARLDPRQRALVGAAAGWFVLGMAILLVVSYRPNRYVVPLVPPLAILTGVGFGLAMAEVRARMPRLSRREMVPVATLLVCTALGVRGIGAVVDWTRTATYRLPQIQAELLTLVTDEHAIQGAGPTLAMRVPVPTIVGRSWVNASDLYATHDVRWLLFNRQMTPTWASLHPDAWAARELIVCYPWPSGEACLIRLP
;
A
#
# COMPACT_ATOMS: atom_id res chain seq x y z
N SER A 1 -0.80 21.59 -5.41
CA SER A 1 -0.44 22.90 -4.85
C SER A 1 0.27 22.72 -3.52
N LEU A 2 1.28 23.54 -3.22
CA LEU A 2 1.92 23.57 -1.90
C LEU A 2 0.92 24.07 -0.84
N PRO A 3 1.02 23.63 0.43
CA PRO A 3 0.20 24.19 1.50
C PRO A 3 0.59 25.65 1.71
N VAL A 4 -0.40 26.55 1.75
CA VAL A 4 -0.19 27.99 1.98
C VAL A 4 -0.21 28.35 3.46
N SER A 5 -0.52 27.41 4.35
CA SER A 5 -0.44 27.61 5.80
C SER A 5 -0.04 26.34 6.58
N PRO A 6 0.48 26.49 7.82
CA PRO A 6 0.72 25.36 8.73
C PRO A 6 -0.55 24.57 9.05
N GLY A 7 -1.70 25.24 9.15
CA GLY A 7 -2.99 24.59 9.38
C GLY A 7 -3.39 23.70 8.20
N GLU A 8 -3.23 24.19 6.98
CA GLU A 8 -3.50 23.39 5.78
C GLU A 8 -2.52 22.22 5.63
N ALA A 9 -1.26 22.38 6.06
CA ALA A 9 -0.30 21.27 6.15
C ALA A 9 -0.76 20.21 7.18
N TRP A 10 -1.31 20.62 8.32
CA TRP A 10 -1.84 19.74 9.35
C TRP A 10 -3.12 19.01 8.91
N ASP A 11 -4.06 19.71 8.27
CA ASP A 11 -5.26 19.12 7.68
C ASP A 11 -4.90 18.10 6.61
N ARG A 12 -3.83 18.37 5.84
CA ARG A 12 -3.26 17.43 4.88
C ARG A 12 -2.65 16.21 5.56
N VAL A 13 -1.98 16.34 6.70
CA VAL A 13 -1.50 15.19 7.51
C VAL A 13 -2.69 14.36 7.96
N ILE A 14 -3.68 14.99 8.61
CA ILE A 14 -4.84 14.30 9.19
C ILE A 14 -5.67 13.62 8.10
N GLY A 15 -5.94 14.32 6.99
CA GLY A 15 -6.66 13.75 5.84
C GLY A 15 -5.92 12.54 5.26
N TYR A 16 -4.60 12.61 5.17
CA TYR A 16 -3.81 11.44 4.76
C TYR A 16 -3.92 10.28 5.75
N LEU A 17 -3.85 10.54 7.06
CA LEU A 17 -4.01 9.49 8.07
C LEU A 17 -5.39 8.82 7.98
N ARG A 18 -6.43 9.59 7.65
CA ARG A 18 -7.82 9.14 7.54
C ARG A 18 -8.12 8.38 6.25
N ASP A 19 -7.57 8.83 5.12
CA ASP A 19 -7.96 8.37 3.77
C ASP A 19 -6.90 7.47 3.08
N SER A 20 -5.85 7.03 3.79
CA SER A 20 -4.71 6.28 3.23
C SER A 20 -4.97 4.83 2.76
N ASP A 21 -6.14 4.47 2.22
CA ASP A 21 -6.61 3.08 1.95
C ASP A 21 -5.93 2.00 2.83
N ARG A 22 -6.02 2.13 4.16
CA ARG A 22 -5.46 1.19 5.16
C ARG A 22 -3.93 1.10 5.26
N ALA A 23 -3.14 1.98 4.63
CA ALA A 23 -1.68 1.97 4.75
C ALA A 23 -1.21 2.21 6.19
N ILE A 24 -1.78 3.20 6.86
CA ILE A 24 -1.47 3.52 8.27
C ILE A 24 -1.73 2.33 9.21
N PRO A 25 -2.92 1.69 9.23
CA PRO A 25 -3.14 0.55 10.12
C PRO A 25 -2.26 -0.66 9.78
N MET A 26 -1.82 -0.82 8.52
CA MET A 26 -0.85 -1.85 8.16
C MET A 26 0.55 -1.56 8.70
N THR A 27 0.97 -0.29 8.76
CA THR A 27 2.27 0.13 9.30
C THR A 27 2.26 0.49 10.80
N ALA A 28 1.09 0.53 11.44
CA ALA A 28 0.91 0.97 12.82
C ALA A 28 1.83 0.23 13.83
N PRO A 29 2.05 -1.10 13.73
CA PRO A 29 2.98 -1.78 14.64
C PRO A 29 4.42 -1.27 14.50
N LEU A 30 4.87 -1.01 13.28
CA LEU A 30 6.20 -0.45 13.01
C LEU A 30 6.30 1.03 13.43
N LEU A 31 5.23 1.79 13.28
CA LEU A 31 5.17 3.17 13.78
C LEU A 31 5.28 3.20 15.31
N GLY A 32 4.51 2.38 16.01
CA GLY A 32 4.60 2.26 17.48
C GLY A 32 5.98 1.81 17.92
N GLY A 33 6.54 0.79 17.26
CA GLY A 33 7.91 0.31 17.51
C GLY A 33 8.98 1.38 17.28
N ALA A 34 8.86 2.16 16.20
CA ALA A 34 9.78 3.24 15.89
C ALA A 34 9.70 4.38 16.91
N VAL A 35 8.50 4.76 17.37
CA VAL A 35 8.32 5.76 18.44
C VAL A 35 9.01 5.31 19.72
N VAL A 36 8.75 4.08 20.16
CA VAL A 36 9.41 3.50 21.33
C VAL A 36 10.93 3.47 21.14
N GLY A 37 11.40 3.09 19.95
CA GLY A 37 12.81 3.03 19.64
C GLY A 37 13.50 4.40 19.67
N VAL A 38 12.87 5.44 19.14
CA VAL A 38 13.36 6.82 19.23
C VAL A 38 13.41 7.28 20.69
N VAL A 39 12.35 7.04 21.48
CA VAL A 39 12.32 7.42 22.90
C VAL A 39 13.45 6.74 23.68
N LEU A 40 13.63 5.43 23.50
CA LEU A 40 14.70 4.68 24.16
C LEU A 40 16.09 5.11 23.71
N ALA A 41 16.28 5.35 22.41
CA ALA A 41 17.54 5.83 21.86
C ALA A 41 17.89 7.23 22.39
N SER A 42 16.91 8.14 22.45
CA SER A 42 17.09 9.49 23.00
C SER A 42 17.43 9.46 24.49
N TRP A 43 16.72 8.65 25.28
CA TRP A 43 17.02 8.52 26.71
C TRP A 43 18.43 7.95 26.96
N ARG A 44 18.90 7.07 26.08
CA ARG A 44 20.23 6.45 26.17
C ARG A 44 21.27 7.05 25.25
N TRP A 45 21.04 8.23 24.69
CA TRP A 45 21.85 8.78 23.60
C TRP A 45 23.34 8.79 23.94
N ALA A 46 23.69 9.24 25.15
CA ALA A 46 25.06 9.30 25.65
C ALA A 46 25.75 7.92 25.76
N ARG A 47 24.98 6.83 25.89
CA ARG A 47 25.49 5.45 26.00
C ARG A 47 25.50 4.68 24.68
N LEU A 48 24.91 5.24 23.62
CA LEU A 48 24.94 4.62 22.28
C LEU A 48 26.34 4.72 21.67
N ASP A 49 26.78 3.65 21.00
CA ASP A 49 28.00 3.65 20.17
C ASP A 49 27.83 4.60 18.96
N PRO A 50 28.88 5.25 18.43
CA PRO A 50 28.76 6.16 17.29
C PRO A 50 28.05 5.55 16.07
N ARG A 51 28.23 4.24 15.81
CA ARG A 51 27.54 3.55 14.71
C ARG A 51 26.03 3.48 14.92
N GLN A 52 25.59 3.23 16.16
CA GLN A 52 24.16 3.20 16.51
C GLN A 52 23.54 4.59 16.40
N ARG A 53 24.25 5.64 16.86
CA ARG A 53 23.79 7.03 16.72
C ARG A 53 23.65 7.42 15.25
N ALA A 54 24.63 7.06 14.42
CA ALA A 54 24.57 7.30 12.98
C ALA A 54 23.39 6.59 12.32
N LEU A 55 23.14 5.32 12.68
CA LEU A 55 22.01 4.55 12.16
C LEU A 55 20.66 5.14 12.57
N VAL A 56 20.48 5.50 13.85
CA VAL A 56 19.26 6.15 14.35
C VAL A 56 19.05 7.50 13.67
N GLY A 57 20.10 8.32 13.58
CA GLY A 57 20.04 9.63 12.93
C GLY A 57 19.69 9.51 11.44
N ALA A 58 20.33 8.60 10.71
CA ALA A 58 20.04 8.36 9.30
C ALA A 58 18.61 7.84 9.07
N ALA A 59 18.15 6.89 9.89
CA ALA A 59 16.80 6.35 9.78
C ALA A 59 15.73 7.40 10.15
N ALA A 60 15.95 8.18 11.21
CA ALA A 60 15.07 9.28 11.60
C ALA A 60 15.03 10.37 10.51
N GLY A 61 16.20 10.76 9.99
CA GLY A 61 16.31 11.74 8.91
C GLY A 61 15.62 11.27 7.63
N TRP A 62 15.81 10.00 7.23
CA TRP A 62 15.07 9.40 6.11
C TRP A 62 13.57 9.46 6.35
N PHE A 63 13.10 8.99 7.50
CA PHE A 63 11.67 9.01 7.80
C PHE A 63 11.08 10.43 7.75
N VAL A 64 11.75 11.41 8.37
CA VAL A 64 11.32 12.82 8.38
C VAL A 64 11.30 13.40 6.97
N LEU A 65 12.36 13.18 6.17
CA LEU A 65 12.43 13.68 4.80
C LEU A 65 11.35 13.05 3.91
N GLY A 66 11.15 11.74 4.03
CA GLY A 66 10.12 11.03 3.29
C GLY A 66 8.71 11.47 3.65
N MET A 67 8.43 11.70 4.94
CA MET A 67 7.18 12.31 5.39
C MET A 67 7.02 13.74 4.88
N ALA A 68 8.07 14.56 4.91
CA ALA A 68 8.02 15.93 4.38
C ALA A 68 7.64 15.95 2.88
N ILE A 69 8.21 15.04 2.09
CA ILE A 69 7.85 14.88 0.66
C ILE A 69 6.37 14.51 0.51
N LEU A 70 5.85 13.59 1.31
CA LEU A 70 4.43 13.20 1.28
C LEU A 70 3.48 14.38 1.56
N LEU A 71 3.89 15.33 2.40
CA LEU A 71 3.09 16.50 2.76
C LEU A 71 3.11 17.59 1.68
N VAL A 72 4.18 17.64 0.89
CA VAL A 72 4.38 18.60 -0.21
C VAL A 72 3.58 18.21 -1.45
N VAL A 73 3.45 16.91 -1.75
CA VAL A 73 2.80 16.45 -2.99
C VAL A 73 1.27 16.40 -2.84
N SER A 74 0.55 16.90 -3.85
CA SER A 74 -0.92 16.93 -3.88
C SER A 74 -1.57 15.59 -4.24
N TYR A 75 -0.85 14.71 -4.93
CA TYR A 75 -1.28 13.34 -5.23
C TYR A 75 -0.59 12.35 -4.31
N ARG A 76 -1.35 11.64 -3.45
CA ARG A 76 -0.80 10.81 -2.36
C ARG A 76 -1.32 9.36 -2.38
N PRO A 77 -1.05 8.59 -3.45
CA PRO A 77 -1.30 7.16 -3.45
C PRO A 77 -0.47 6.47 -2.36
N ASN A 78 -1.06 5.47 -1.72
CA ASN A 78 -0.47 4.72 -0.58
C ASN A 78 0.88 4.07 -0.86
N ARG A 79 1.22 3.88 -2.14
CA ARG A 79 2.53 3.41 -2.58
C ARG A 79 3.69 4.26 -2.06
N TYR A 80 3.45 5.52 -1.72
CA TYR A 80 4.49 6.40 -1.18
C TYR A 80 4.80 6.18 0.31
N VAL A 81 4.02 5.35 1.03
CA VAL A 81 4.40 4.88 2.38
C VAL A 81 5.45 3.77 2.32
N VAL A 82 5.50 3.00 1.23
CA VAL A 82 6.39 1.84 1.09
C VAL A 82 7.86 2.21 1.30
N PRO A 83 8.39 3.32 0.73
CA PRO A 83 9.74 3.77 1.00
C PRO A 83 10.02 4.21 2.45
N LEU A 84 8.99 4.39 3.27
CA LEU A 84 9.12 4.73 4.70
C LEU A 84 9.17 3.50 5.60
N VAL A 85 8.88 2.30 5.08
CA VAL A 85 8.94 1.07 5.85
C VAL A 85 10.37 0.75 6.34
N PRO A 86 11.44 0.86 5.52
CA PRO A 86 12.80 0.59 5.98
C PRO A 86 13.25 1.44 7.18
N PRO A 87 13.13 2.78 7.20
CA PRO A 87 13.54 3.55 8.38
C PRO A 87 12.71 3.22 9.62
N LEU A 88 11.41 2.93 9.49
CA LEU A 88 10.58 2.48 10.61
C LEU A 88 11.05 1.13 11.18
N ALA A 89 11.41 0.19 10.32
CA ALA A 89 11.95 -1.11 10.72
C ALA A 89 13.29 -0.96 11.44
N ILE A 90 14.19 -0.09 10.94
CA ILE A 90 15.48 0.20 11.58
C ILE A 90 15.26 0.78 12.99
N LEU A 91 14.43 1.81 13.13
CA LEU A 91 14.16 2.46 14.41
C LEU A 91 13.52 1.49 15.41
N THR A 92 12.57 0.66 14.94
CA THR A 92 11.95 -0.40 15.74
C THR A 92 12.99 -1.42 16.21
N GLY A 93 13.86 -1.88 15.30
CA GLY A 93 14.89 -2.86 15.60
C GLY A 93 15.92 -2.35 16.61
N VAL A 94 16.36 -1.09 16.48
CA VAL A 94 17.25 -0.45 17.46
C VAL A 94 16.56 -0.36 18.83
N GLY A 95 15.32 0.11 18.87
CA GLY A 95 14.53 0.19 20.10
C GLY A 95 14.40 -1.14 20.81
N PHE A 96 14.04 -2.18 20.05
CA PHE A 96 13.92 -3.54 20.56
C PHE A 96 15.26 -4.07 21.08
N GLY A 97 16.36 -3.83 20.36
CA GLY A 97 17.70 -4.20 20.81
C GLY A 97 18.08 -3.54 22.15
N LEU A 98 17.78 -2.26 22.32
CA LEU A 98 18.01 -1.52 23.56
C LEU A 98 17.14 -2.02 24.72
N ALA A 99 15.87 -2.33 24.45
CA ALA A 99 14.97 -2.90 25.46
C ALA A 99 15.43 -4.31 25.88
N MET A 100 15.79 -5.16 24.91
CA MET A 100 16.28 -6.51 25.17
C MET A 100 17.61 -6.53 25.91
N ALA A 101 18.49 -5.55 25.69
CA ALA A 101 19.74 -5.43 26.44
C ALA A 101 19.50 -5.24 27.95
N GLU A 102 18.48 -4.46 28.32
CA GLU A 102 18.08 -4.25 29.72
C GLU A 102 17.46 -5.48 30.34
N VAL A 103 16.54 -6.11 29.62
CA VAL A 103 15.93 -7.37 30.06
C VAL A 103 17.02 -8.44 30.25
N ARG A 104 17.98 -8.52 29.31
CA ARG A 104 19.16 -9.39 29.39
C ARG A 104 20.01 -9.13 30.63
N ALA A 105 20.12 -7.88 31.09
CA ALA A 105 20.95 -7.52 32.24
C ALA A 105 20.33 -7.96 33.56
N ARG A 106 19.00 -8.18 33.59
CA ARG A 106 18.23 -8.58 34.77
C ARG A 106 17.94 -10.09 34.84
N MET A 107 18.30 -10.87 33.82
CA MET A 107 18.02 -12.31 33.73
C MET A 107 19.22 -13.20 34.11
N PRO A 108 18.99 -14.39 34.71
CA PRO A 108 20.02 -15.40 34.94
C PRO A 108 20.68 -15.90 33.64
N ARG A 109 21.97 -16.24 33.68
CA ARG A 109 22.78 -16.61 32.49
C ARG A 109 22.20 -17.76 31.65
N LEU A 110 21.65 -18.80 32.29
CA LEU A 110 21.05 -19.96 31.61
C LEU A 110 19.78 -19.55 30.84
N SER A 111 18.86 -18.84 31.50
CA SER A 111 17.64 -18.29 30.91
C SER A 111 17.90 -17.36 29.72
N ARG A 112 19.05 -16.66 29.74
CA ARG A 112 19.46 -15.67 28.73
C ARG A 112 19.77 -16.27 27.37
N ARG A 113 20.26 -17.51 27.32
CA ARG A 113 20.70 -18.16 26.06
C ARG A 113 19.51 -18.69 25.25
N GLU A 114 18.45 -19.08 25.94
CA GLU A 114 17.25 -19.70 25.35
C GLU A 114 16.14 -18.68 25.12
N MET A 115 15.89 -17.75 26.05
CA MET A 115 14.75 -16.83 25.94
C MET A 115 14.94 -15.70 24.92
N VAL A 116 16.18 -15.22 24.71
CA VAL A 116 16.44 -14.12 23.77
C VAL A 116 16.09 -14.47 22.32
N PRO A 117 16.53 -15.60 21.74
CA PRO A 117 16.13 -15.96 20.38
C PRO A 117 14.62 -16.17 20.26
N VAL A 118 13.97 -16.77 21.28
CA VAL A 118 12.52 -16.97 21.30
C VAL A 118 11.76 -15.65 21.34
N ALA A 119 12.17 -14.71 22.19
CA ALA A 119 11.55 -13.39 22.30
C ALA A 119 11.72 -12.58 21.00
N THR A 120 12.92 -12.61 20.39
CA THR A 120 13.15 -11.98 19.09
C THR A 120 12.26 -12.60 18.01
N LEU A 121 12.19 -13.94 17.94
CA LEU A 121 11.35 -14.63 16.96
C LEU A 121 9.86 -14.28 17.14
N LEU A 122 9.36 -14.25 18.38
CA LEU A 122 7.98 -13.89 18.68
C LEU A 122 7.66 -12.46 18.24
N VAL A 123 8.57 -11.50 18.49
CA VAL A 123 8.36 -10.10 18.09
C VAL A 123 8.44 -9.94 16.57
N CYS A 124 9.42 -10.57 15.91
CA CYS A 124 9.49 -10.57 14.45
C CYS A 124 8.22 -11.19 13.84
N THR A 125 7.72 -12.28 14.41
CA THR A 125 6.48 -12.94 13.96
C THR A 125 5.27 -12.04 14.20
N ALA A 126 5.14 -11.43 15.39
CA ALA A 126 4.01 -10.55 15.70
C ALA A 126 3.97 -9.29 14.82
N LEU A 127 5.14 -8.70 14.52
CA LEU A 127 5.24 -7.55 13.62
C LEU A 127 5.05 -7.94 12.15
N GLY A 128 5.48 -9.16 11.77
CA GLY A 128 5.44 -9.65 10.39
C GLY A 128 4.13 -10.33 9.99
N VAL A 129 3.37 -10.91 10.93
CA VAL A 129 2.28 -11.84 10.62
C VAL A 129 1.17 -11.22 9.77
N ARG A 130 0.82 -9.95 10.01
CA ARG A 130 -0.17 -9.26 9.17
C ARG A 130 0.34 -8.96 7.76
N GLY A 131 1.60 -8.57 7.63
CA GLY A 131 2.23 -8.34 6.33
C GLY A 131 2.35 -9.64 5.54
N ILE A 132 2.83 -10.71 6.19
CA ILE A 132 2.92 -12.05 5.62
C ILE A 132 1.53 -12.56 5.25
N GLY A 133 0.52 -12.42 6.12
CA GLY A 133 -0.86 -12.78 5.84
C GLY A 133 -1.42 -12.05 4.62
N ALA A 134 -1.20 -10.74 4.51
CA ALA A 134 -1.62 -9.96 3.35
C ALA A 134 -0.89 -10.39 2.07
N VAL A 135 0.41 -10.70 2.13
CA VAL A 135 1.16 -11.24 0.99
C VAL A 135 0.65 -12.63 0.62
N VAL A 136 0.43 -13.51 1.58
CA VAL A 136 -0.08 -14.87 1.36
C VAL A 136 -1.48 -14.83 0.76
N ASP A 137 -2.38 -14.02 1.31
CA ASP A 137 -3.73 -13.82 0.77
C ASP A 137 -3.68 -13.24 -0.64
N TRP A 138 -2.84 -12.23 -0.88
CA TRP A 138 -2.65 -11.64 -2.20
C TRP A 138 -2.11 -12.67 -3.22
N THR A 139 -1.12 -13.46 -2.80
CA THR A 139 -0.51 -14.52 -3.62
C THR A 139 -1.50 -15.65 -3.90
N ARG A 140 -2.35 -15.99 -2.92
CA ARG A 140 -3.40 -17.01 -3.03
C ARG A 140 -4.56 -16.57 -3.93
N THR A 141 -4.91 -15.29 -3.95
CA THR A 141 -6.17 -14.83 -4.56
C THR A 141 -6.04 -14.18 -5.92
N ALA A 142 -4.89 -13.59 -6.29
CA ALA A 142 -4.86 -12.69 -7.46
C ALA A 142 -3.67 -12.84 -8.41
N THR A 143 -2.48 -13.22 -7.93
CA THR A 143 -1.25 -13.05 -8.73
C THR A 143 -0.69 -14.32 -9.37
N TYR A 144 -0.99 -15.52 -8.87
CA TYR A 144 -0.44 -16.75 -9.47
C TYR A 144 -0.90 -16.96 -10.92
N ARG A 145 -2.12 -16.52 -11.26
CA ARG A 145 -2.64 -16.53 -12.64
C ARG A 145 -2.50 -15.21 -13.36
N LEU A 146 -1.92 -14.17 -12.76
CA LEU A 146 -1.87 -12.85 -13.41
C LEU A 146 -1.24 -12.92 -14.82
N PRO A 147 -0.14 -13.65 -15.06
CA PRO A 147 0.40 -13.81 -16.42
C PRO A 147 -0.57 -14.52 -17.38
N GLN A 148 -1.34 -15.49 -16.88
CA GLN A 148 -2.35 -16.23 -17.66
C GLN A 148 -3.56 -15.33 -17.97
N ILE A 149 -4.07 -14.59 -16.98
CA ILE A 149 -5.16 -13.65 -17.13
C ILE A 149 -4.78 -12.55 -18.11
N GLN A 150 -3.57 -12.00 -18.01
CA GLN A 150 -3.07 -11.00 -18.97
C GLN A 150 -2.96 -11.57 -20.38
N ALA A 151 -2.57 -12.84 -20.54
CA ALA A 151 -2.52 -13.50 -21.84
C ALA A 151 -3.93 -13.74 -22.41
N GLU A 152 -4.89 -14.13 -21.57
CA GLU A 152 -6.28 -14.31 -21.96
C GLU A 152 -6.93 -12.98 -22.33
N LEU A 153 -6.74 -11.93 -21.53
CA LEU A 153 -7.23 -10.59 -21.83
C LEU A 153 -6.67 -10.04 -23.15
N LEU A 154 -5.39 -10.33 -23.46
CA LEU A 154 -4.80 -10.00 -24.76
C LEU A 154 -5.52 -10.69 -25.93
N THR A 155 -6.10 -11.87 -25.72
CA THR A 155 -6.88 -12.58 -26.76
C THR A 155 -8.34 -12.15 -26.82
N LEU A 156 -8.91 -11.62 -25.73
CA LEU A 156 -10.31 -11.20 -25.65
C LEU A 156 -10.52 -9.76 -26.11
N VAL A 157 -9.60 -8.87 -25.78
CA VAL A 157 -9.65 -7.47 -26.19
C VAL A 157 -8.98 -7.34 -27.55
N THR A 158 -9.78 -7.55 -28.59
CA THR A 158 -9.30 -7.62 -29.98
C THR A 158 -9.50 -6.33 -30.77
N ASP A 159 -10.25 -5.38 -30.25
CA ASP A 159 -10.47 -4.08 -30.87
C ASP A 159 -9.56 -3.01 -30.23
N GLU A 160 -9.36 -1.89 -30.93
CA GLU A 160 -8.43 -0.83 -30.52
C GLU A 160 -9.01 0.10 -29.42
N HIS A 161 -10.16 -0.26 -28.84
CA HIS A 161 -10.88 0.57 -27.88
C HIS A 161 -10.25 0.54 -26.48
N ALA A 162 -10.43 1.63 -25.74
CA ALA A 162 -9.81 1.78 -24.43
C ALA A 162 -10.48 0.90 -23.36
N ILE A 163 -9.66 0.51 -22.37
CA ILE A 163 -10.10 -0.22 -21.17
C ILE A 163 -10.16 0.75 -19.98
N GLN A 164 -11.24 0.73 -19.21
CA GLN A 164 -11.31 1.39 -17.90
C GLN A 164 -11.37 0.35 -16.78
N GLY A 165 -10.57 0.48 -15.72
CA GLY A 165 -10.66 -0.46 -14.59
C GLY A 165 -9.94 -0.07 -13.31
N ALA A 166 -10.34 -0.74 -12.23
CA ALA A 166 -9.71 -0.61 -10.90
C ALA A 166 -8.50 -1.54 -10.71
N GLY A 167 -8.32 -2.51 -11.62
CA GLY A 167 -7.18 -3.44 -11.65
C GLY A 167 -6.38 -3.32 -12.95
N PRO A 168 -5.68 -2.19 -13.20
CA PRO A 168 -4.96 -1.98 -14.47
C PRO A 168 -3.88 -3.05 -14.73
N THR A 169 -3.39 -3.70 -13.68
CA THR A 169 -2.44 -4.81 -13.78
C THR A 169 -2.98 -5.99 -14.60
N LEU A 170 -4.30 -6.19 -14.65
CA LEU A 170 -4.92 -7.23 -15.47
C LEU A 170 -4.77 -6.94 -16.97
N ALA A 171 -4.92 -5.68 -17.37
CA ALA A 171 -4.84 -5.26 -18.78
C ALA A 171 -3.42 -4.86 -19.24
N MET A 172 -2.39 -4.97 -18.39
CA MET A 172 -1.04 -4.46 -18.68
C MET A 172 -0.39 -4.96 -19.98
N ARG A 173 -0.81 -6.12 -20.50
CA ARG A 173 -0.29 -6.69 -21.74
C ARG A 173 -1.16 -6.41 -22.95
N VAL A 174 -2.36 -5.84 -22.76
CA VAL A 174 -3.28 -5.50 -23.84
C VAL A 174 -2.79 -4.20 -24.50
N PRO A 175 -2.64 -4.14 -25.83
CA PRO A 175 -2.05 -3.00 -26.53
C PRO A 175 -3.05 -1.84 -26.73
N VAL A 176 -3.87 -1.53 -25.73
CA VAL A 176 -4.85 -0.44 -25.78
C VAL A 176 -4.71 0.47 -24.55
N PRO A 177 -5.14 1.74 -24.65
CA PRO A 177 -5.11 2.64 -23.51
C PRO A 177 -5.88 2.06 -22.31
N THR A 178 -5.20 1.92 -21.16
CA THR A 178 -5.83 1.48 -19.91
C THR A 178 -5.98 2.67 -18.96
N ILE A 179 -7.23 3.09 -18.76
CA ILE A 179 -7.60 4.20 -17.89
C ILE A 179 -7.91 3.67 -16.50
N VAL A 180 -7.17 4.15 -15.50
CA VAL A 180 -7.36 3.74 -14.10
C VAL A 180 -8.61 4.43 -13.55
N GLY A 181 -9.71 3.69 -13.48
CA GLY A 181 -10.97 4.19 -12.92
C GLY A 181 -11.04 3.91 -11.42
N ARG A 182 -10.98 4.96 -10.60
CA ARG A 182 -11.58 4.94 -9.25
C ARG A 182 -12.72 5.94 -9.25
N SER A 183 -13.83 5.59 -8.62
CA SER A 183 -15.17 6.20 -8.72
C SER A 183 -15.26 7.74 -8.73
N TRP A 184 -14.24 8.46 -8.25
CA TRP A 184 -14.22 9.93 -8.19
C TRP A 184 -13.04 10.58 -8.94
N VAL A 185 -12.06 9.78 -9.39
CA VAL A 185 -10.79 10.28 -9.95
C VAL A 185 -10.91 10.59 -11.43
N ASN A 186 -11.86 9.97 -12.14
CA ASN A 186 -12.14 10.21 -13.56
C ASN A 186 -13.67 10.25 -13.78
N ALA A 187 -14.32 11.32 -13.29
CA ALA A 187 -15.77 11.50 -13.37
C ALA A 187 -16.27 11.98 -14.75
N SER A 188 -15.37 12.17 -15.71
CA SER A 188 -15.72 12.55 -17.08
C SER A 188 -16.38 11.42 -17.86
N ASP A 189 -17.04 11.78 -18.96
CA ASP A 189 -17.65 10.84 -19.89
C ASP A 189 -16.58 10.07 -20.70
N LEU A 190 -15.97 9.05 -20.08
CA LEU A 190 -14.89 8.29 -20.70
C LEU A 190 -15.36 7.45 -21.90
N TYR A 191 -16.65 7.09 -21.94
CA TYR A 191 -17.23 6.33 -23.04
C TYR A 191 -17.22 7.15 -24.34
N ALA A 192 -17.64 8.42 -24.27
CA ALA A 192 -17.63 9.32 -25.43
C ALA A 192 -16.26 9.97 -25.69
N THR A 193 -15.52 10.35 -24.65
CA THR A 193 -14.29 11.17 -24.79
C THR A 193 -13.02 10.37 -25.00
N HIS A 194 -12.98 9.13 -24.52
CA HIS A 194 -11.81 8.26 -24.58
C HIS A 194 -12.11 6.91 -25.21
N ASP A 195 -13.28 6.78 -25.84
CA ASP A 195 -13.68 5.59 -26.58
C ASP A 195 -13.54 4.30 -25.76
N VAL A 196 -13.94 4.38 -24.48
CA VAL A 196 -13.93 3.23 -23.58
C VAL A 196 -15.03 2.27 -24.02
N ARG A 197 -14.63 1.05 -24.42
CA ARG A 197 -15.55 -0.07 -24.72
C ARG A 197 -15.34 -1.28 -23.83
N TRP A 198 -14.27 -1.27 -23.04
CA TRP A 198 -13.94 -2.36 -22.14
C TRP A 198 -13.87 -1.89 -20.71
N LEU A 199 -14.46 -2.65 -19.81
CA LEU A 199 -14.43 -2.39 -18.38
C LEU A 199 -13.81 -3.56 -17.64
N LEU A 200 -12.97 -3.25 -16.65
CA LEU A 200 -12.36 -4.18 -15.70
C LEU A 200 -12.70 -3.74 -14.27
N PHE A 201 -13.91 -4.12 -13.84
CA PHE A 201 -14.47 -3.76 -12.55
C PHE A 201 -15.17 -4.93 -11.87
N ASN A 202 -15.52 -4.76 -10.59
CA ASN A 202 -16.49 -5.65 -9.96
C ASN A 202 -17.82 -5.59 -10.73
N ARG A 203 -18.47 -6.74 -10.95
CA ARG A 203 -19.75 -6.87 -11.64
C ARG A 203 -20.82 -5.87 -11.18
N GLN A 204 -20.81 -5.50 -9.91
CA GLN A 204 -21.79 -4.60 -9.30
C GLN A 204 -21.41 -3.12 -9.44
N MET A 205 -20.19 -2.81 -9.86
CA MET A 205 -19.70 -1.45 -9.96
C MET A 205 -20.23 -0.80 -11.25
N THR A 206 -20.85 0.37 -11.10
CA THR A 206 -21.33 1.19 -12.21
C THR A 206 -20.43 2.41 -12.38
N PRO A 207 -19.79 2.61 -13.54
CA PRO A 207 -19.03 3.83 -13.82
C PRO A 207 -19.92 5.07 -13.72
N THR A 208 -19.36 6.20 -13.29
CA THR A 208 -20.12 7.45 -13.13
C THR A 208 -20.75 7.94 -14.43
N TRP A 209 -20.08 7.73 -15.56
CA TRP A 209 -20.58 8.13 -16.88
C TRP A 209 -21.67 7.19 -17.42
N ALA A 210 -21.93 6.03 -16.80
CA ALA A 210 -22.94 5.09 -17.30
C ALA A 210 -24.36 5.68 -17.30
N SER A 211 -24.65 6.63 -16.40
CA SER A 211 -25.93 7.37 -16.39
C SER A 211 -26.08 8.30 -17.59
N LEU A 212 -24.99 8.69 -18.25
CA LEU A 212 -25.00 9.50 -19.47
C LEU A 212 -25.25 8.62 -20.72
N HIS A 213 -25.00 7.31 -20.62
CA HIS A 213 -25.14 6.34 -21.73
C HIS A 213 -25.97 5.12 -21.30
N PRO A 214 -27.25 5.32 -20.93
CA PRO A 214 -28.09 4.26 -20.38
C PRO A 214 -28.28 3.08 -21.34
N ASP A 215 -28.38 3.34 -22.64
CA ASP A 215 -28.59 2.30 -23.65
C ASP A 215 -27.33 1.43 -23.82
N ALA A 216 -26.15 2.06 -23.93
CA ALA A 216 -24.87 1.35 -24.01
C ALA A 216 -24.60 0.55 -22.73
N TRP A 217 -24.94 1.12 -21.56
CA TRP A 217 -24.82 0.41 -20.29
C TRP A 217 -25.80 -0.77 -20.19
N ALA A 218 -27.02 -0.63 -20.66
CA ALA A 218 -28.01 -1.70 -20.69
C ALA A 218 -27.59 -2.84 -21.63
N ALA A 219 -26.95 -2.52 -22.76
CA ALA A 219 -26.47 -3.46 -23.76
C ALA A 219 -25.11 -4.10 -23.42
N ARG A 220 -24.52 -3.81 -22.25
CA ARG A 220 -23.21 -4.33 -21.85
C ARG A 220 -23.20 -5.86 -21.78
N GLU A 221 -22.10 -6.46 -22.20
CA GLU A 221 -21.89 -7.90 -22.18
C GLU A 221 -20.82 -8.27 -21.15
N LEU A 222 -21.14 -9.20 -20.26
CA LEU A 222 -20.18 -9.77 -19.33
C LEU A 222 -19.40 -10.88 -20.03
N ILE A 223 -18.10 -10.67 -20.28
CA ILE A 223 -17.26 -11.63 -21.01
C ILE A 223 -16.70 -12.69 -20.06
N VAL A 224 -15.96 -12.26 -19.03
CA VAL A 224 -15.31 -13.18 -18.09
C VAL A 224 -15.07 -12.49 -16.75
N CYS A 225 -15.04 -13.25 -15.66
CA CYS A 225 -14.69 -12.75 -14.32
C CYS A 225 -13.50 -13.51 -13.75
N TYR A 226 -12.62 -12.76 -13.10
CA TYR A 226 -11.45 -13.28 -12.41
C TYR A 226 -11.57 -13.06 -10.90
N PRO A 227 -11.14 -14.03 -10.09
CA PRO A 227 -10.90 -13.79 -8.67
C PRO A 227 -9.91 -12.63 -8.49
N TRP A 228 -10.26 -11.66 -7.67
CA TRP A 228 -9.42 -10.48 -7.40
C TRP A 228 -9.49 -10.10 -5.92
N PRO A 229 -8.52 -9.37 -5.33
CA PRO A 229 -8.54 -9.09 -3.89
C PRO A 229 -9.76 -8.25 -3.44
N SER A 230 -10.42 -7.55 -4.38
CA SER A 230 -11.67 -6.82 -4.14
C SER A 230 -12.94 -7.66 -4.39
N GLY A 231 -12.82 -8.98 -4.49
CA GLY A 231 -13.89 -9.92 -4.84
C GLY A 231 -13.69 -10.48 -6.24
N GLU A 232 -14.37 -9.90 -7.22
CA GLU A 232 -14.23 -10.27 -8.63
C GLU A 232 -13.83 -9.04 -9.46
N ALA A 233 -12.98 -9.26 -10.47
CA ALA A 233 -12.72 -8.30 -11.53
C ALA A 233 -13.22 -8.92 -12.84
N CYS A 234 -14.26 -8.33 -13.40
CA CYS A 234 -14.92 -8.80 -14.60
C CYS A 234 -14.56 -7.92 -15.79
N LEU A 235 -14.23 -8.59 -16.90
CA LEU A 235 -14.16 -7.98 -18.22
C LEU A 235 -15.59 -7.84 -18.77
N ILE A 236 -16.00 -6.61 -19.02
CA ILE A 236 -17.30 -6.27 -19.56
C ILE A 236 -17.07 -5.48 -20.85
N ARG A 237 -17.78 -5.85 -21.91
CA ARG A 237 -17.79 -5.15 -23.20
C ARG A 237 -19.01 -4.24 -23.29
N LEU A 238 -18.82 -3.09 -23.90
CA LEU A 238 -19.86 -2.14 -24.27
C LEU A 238 -19.96 -2.08 -25.80
N PRO A 239 -21.15 -1.77 -26.36
CA PRO A 239 -21.33 -1.60 -27.80
C PRO A 239 -20.53 -0.43 -28.37
#